data_AF-A0A355WHL9-F1
#
_entry.id   AF-A0A355WHL9-F1
#
_cell.length_a   1.000
_cell.length_b   1.000
_cell.length_c   1.000
_cell.angle_alpha   90.00
_cell.angle_beta   90.00
_cell.angle_gamma   90.00
#
_symmetry.space_group_name_H-M   'P 1'
#
loop_
_entity.id
_entity.type
_entity.pdbx_description
1 polymer ?
#
loop_
_entity_poly.entity_id
_entity_poly.type
_entity_poly.pdbx_seq_one_letter_code
_entity_poly.pdbx_strand_id
1 'polypeptide(L)'
;MPADDEPFMNDRQVEYFRRKLSEWKENILEGNRDTIVGMQAGTRNIPDVADRASEETDRALELRTRDRQRKLVSKIESALRRIEDGSYGYCEETG
;
A
#
# COMPACT_ATOMS: atom_id res chain seq x y z
N MET A 1 -18.71 16.31 -2.89
CA MET A 1 -18.51 15.66 -4.20
C MET A 1 -18.10 16.73 -5.18
N PRO A 2 -17.12 16.49 -6.06
CA PRO A 2 -16.86 17.41 -7.18
C PRO A 2 -18.13 17.46 -8.03
N ALA A 3 -18.52 18.66 -8.46
CA ALA A 3 -19.66 18.83 -9.34
C ALA A 3 -19.24 18.57 -10.80
N ASP A 4 -20.17 18.05 -11.61
CA ASP A 4 -19.92 17.59 -12.99
C ASP A 4 -19.49 18.73 -13.96
N ASP A 5 -19.52 19.98 -13.50
CA ASP A 5 -19.17 21.21 -14.22
C ASP A 5 -17.75 21.73 -13.91
N GLU A 6 -16.97 21.05 -13.06
CA GLU A 6 -15.59 21.43 -12.76
C GLU A 6 -14.57 20.89 -13.80
N PRO A 7 -13.51 21.65 -14.13
CA PRO A 7 -12.43 21.15 -14.99
C PRO A 7 -11.86 19.84 -14.43
N PHE A 8 -11.74 18.82 -15.29
CA PHE A 8 -11.12 17.55 -14.94
C PHE A 8 -9.72 17.80 -14.35
N MET A 9 -9.45 17.23 -13.17
CA MET A 9 -8.19 17.40 -12.45
C MET A 9 -7.91 18.84 -11.98
N ASN A 10 -8.93 19.54 -11.49
CA ASN A 10 -8.73 20.80 -10.79
C ASN A 10 -7.92 20.64 -9.48
N ASP A 11 -7.39 21.75 -8.95
CA ASP A 11 -6.56 21.75 -7.73
C ASP A 11 -7.23 21.05 -6.53
N ARG A 12 -8.56 21.11 -6.42
CA ARG A 12 -9.32 20.47 -5.34
C ARG A 12 -9.35 18.95 -5.49
N GLN A 13 -9.54 18.44 -6.71
CA GLN A 13 -9.54 17.02 -7.02
C GLN A 13 -8.12 16.45 -6.87
N VAL A 14 -7.11 17.17 -7.36
CA VAL A 14 -5.69 16.82 -7.22
C VAL A 14 -5.32 16.70 -5.74
N GLU A 15 -5.68 17.68 -4.91
CA GLU A 15 -5.44 17.63 -3.46
C GLU A 15 -6.18 16.48 -2.78
N TYR A 16 -7.43 16.21 -3.18
CA TYR A 16 -8.19 15.07 -2.67
C TYR A 16 -7.48 13.74 -2.95
N PHE A 17 -7.04 13.51 -4.19
CA PHE A 17 -6.33 12.29 -4.55
C PHE A 17 -4.95 12.20 -3.90
N ARG A 18 -4.22 13.32 -3.80
CA ARG A 18 -2.93 13.39 -3.09
C ARG A 18 -3.11 12.91 -1.65
N ARG A 19 -4.06 13.48 -0.92
CA ARG A 19 -4.32 13.11 0.48
C ARG A 19 -4.73 11.65 0.61
N LYS A 20 -5.63 11.18 -0.26
CA LYS A 20 -6.10 9.77 -0.26
C LYS A 20 -4.96 8.78 -0.53
N LEU A 21 -4.07 9.08 -1.47
CA LEU A 21 -2.92 8.24 -1.79
C LEU A 21 -1.90 8.23 -0.65
N SER A 22 -1.63 9.38 -0.02
CA SER A 22 -0.76 9.49 1.15
C SER A 22 -1.30 8.69 2.34
N GLU A 23 -2.58 8.85 2.66
CA GLU A 23 -3.25 8.10 3.73
C GLU A 23 -3.23 6.59 3.44
N TRP A 24 -3.45 6.18 2.19
CA TRP A 24 -3.36 4.77 1.82
C TRP A 24 -1.94 4.21 1.99
N LYS A 25 -0.91 4.97 1.61
CA LYS A 25 0.49 4.60 1.84
C LYS A 25 0.78 4.45 3.34
N GLU A 26 0.36 5.40 4.16
CA GLU A 26 0.55 5.34 5.62
C GLU A 26 -0.12 4.11 6.23
N ASN A 27 -1.38 3.83 5.87
CA ASN A 27 -2.09 2.63 6.32
C ASN A 27 -1.37 1.32 5.95
N ILE A 28 -0.77 1.24 4.75
CA ILE A 28 0.02 0.06 4.36
C ILE A 28 1.31 -0.05 5.19
N LEU A 29 1.97 1.07 5.48
CA LEU A 29 3.21 1.09 6.26
C LEU A 29 2.94 0.72 7.73
N GLU A 30 1.86 1.22 8.31
CA GLU A 30 1.42 0.88 9.66
C GLU A 30 1.07 -0.60 9.77
N GLY A 31 0.24 -1.13 8.87
CA GLY A 31 -0.10 -2.55 8.85
C GLY A 31 1.13 -3.46 8.68
N ASN A 32 2.11 -3.08 7.85
CA ASN A 32 3.37 -3.81 7.73
C ASN A 32 4.17 -3.84 9.04
N ARG A 33 4.17 -2.74 9.80
CA ARG A 33 4.86 -2.66 11.08
C ARG A 33 4.24 -3.60 12.10
N ASP A 34 2.92 -3.63 12.18
CA ASP A 34 2.18 -4.53 13.08
C ASP A 34 2.42 -6.00 12.74
N THR A 35 2.39 -6.35 11.44
CA THR A 35 2.72 -7.72 11.00
C THR A 35 4.14 -8.12 11.39
N ILE A 36 5.14 -7.23 11.24
CA ILE A 36 6.53 -7.52 11.63
C ILE A 36 6.63 -7.78 13.13
N VAL A 37 5.94 -6.98 13.95
CA VAL A 37 5.90 -7.18 15.41
C VAL A 37 5.26 -8.52 15.76
N GLY A 38 4.17 -8.90 15.08
CA GLY A 38 3.53 -10.21 15.22
C GLY A 38 4.47 -11.38 14.87
N MET A 39 5.16 -11.30 13.73
CA MET A 39 6.13 -12.32 13.30
C MET A 39 7.28 -12.52 14.31
N GLN A 40 7.77 -11.42 14.89
CA GLN A 40 8.85 -11.47 15.89
C GLN A 40 8.39 -12.09 17.22
N ALA A 41 7.11 -11.93 17.58
CA ALA A 41 6.53 -12.51 18.78
C ALA A 41 6.33 -14.04 18.64
N GLY A 42 5.84 -14.54 17.51
CA GLY A 42 5.60 -15.98 17.26
C GLY A 42 6.88 -16.83 17.15
N THR A 43 7.99 -16.23 16.70
CA THR A 43 9.27 -16.95 16.52
C THR A 43 9.89 -17.43 17.86
N ARG A 44 9.43 -16.94 19.02
CA ARG A 44 9.99 -17.29 20.34
C ARG A 44 9.19 -18.44 20.98
N ASN A 45 9.76 -19.65 20.90
CA ASN A 45 9.39 -20.88 21.63
C ASN A 45 8.16 -21.64 21.10
N ILE A 46 8.33 -22.34 19.98
CA ILE A 46 7.40 -23.41 19.58
C ILE A 46 8.02 -24.77 19.94
N PRO A 47 7.50 -25.49 20.95
CA PRO A 47 8.06 -26.77 21.40
C PRO A 47 7.70 -27.96 20.49
N ASP A 48 6.59 -27.87 19.74
CA ASP A 48 6.06 -28.95 18.91
C ASP A 48 6.44 -28.78 17.40
N VAL A 49 6.78 -29.90 16.76
CA VAL A 49 7.14 -29.97 15.34
C VAL A 49 5.95 -29.68 14.43
N ALA A 50 4.72 -30.04 14.83
CA ALA A 50 3.50 -29.75 14.06
C ALA A 50 3.15 -28.25 14.06
N ASP A 51 3.33 -27.60 15.21
CA ASP A 51 3.13 -26.15 15.36
C ASP A 51 4.21 -25.39 14.58
N ARG A 52 5.43 -25.90 14.55
CA ARG A 52 6.54 -25.31 13.77
C ARG A 52 6.28 -25.32 12.27
N ALA A 53 5.71 -26.42 11.74
CA ALA A 53 5.37 -26.51 10.33
C ALA A 53 4.26 -25.52 9.94
N SER A 54 3.25 -25.39 10.81
CA SER A 54 2.14 -24.44 10.60
C SER A 54 2.63 -22.99 10.58
N GLU A 55 3.46 -22.60 11.56
CA GLU A 55 4.02 -21.25 11.60
C GLU A 55 4.93 -20.92 10.40
N GLU A 56 5.71 -21.88 9.89
CA GLU A 56 6.53 -21.66 8.70
C GLU A 56 5.67 -21.36 7.46
N THR A 57 4.53 -22.04 7.32
CA THR A 57 3.59 -21.78 6.22
C THR A 57 2.91 -20.42 6.33
N ASP A 58 2.47 -20.04 7.54
CA ASP A 58 1.87 -18.73 7.79
C ASP A 58 2.88 -17.60 7.52
N ARG A 59 4.12 -17.79 7.96
CA ARG A 59 5.24 -16.86 7.69
C ARG A 59 5.51 -16.70 6.19
N ALA A 60 5.48 -17.80 5.43
CA ALA A 60 5.67 -17.75 3.98
C ALA A 60 4.54 -16.96 3.28
N LEU A 61 3.29 -17.11 3.76
CA LEU A 61 2.15 -16.34 3.27
C LEU A 61 2.28 -14.85 3.58
N GLU A 62 2.68 -14.49 4.80
CA GLU A 62 2.89 -13.11 5.22
C GLU A 62 4.00 -12.42 4.43
N LEU A 63 5.14 -13.11 4.20
CA LEU A 63 6.23 -12.58 3.37
C LEU A 63 5.75 -12.27 1.94
N ARG A 64 4.92 -13.13 1.35
CA ARG A 64 4.35 -12.91 0.02
C ARG A 64 3.39 -11.73 -0.01
N THR A 65 2.57 -11.56 1.04
CA THR A 65 1.66 -10.42 1.20
C THR A 65 2.45 -9.12 1.30
N ARG A 66 3.53 -9.10 2.08
CA ARG A 66 4.42 -7.94 2.23
C ARG A 66 5.06 -7.53 0.91
N ASP A 67 5.52 -8.49 0.10
CA ASP A 67 6.10 -8.17 -1.22
C ASP A 67 5.08 -7.52 -2.15
N ARG A 68 3.80 -7.92 -2.08
CA ARG A 68 2.71 -7.26 -2.83
C ARG A 68 2.45 -5.85 -2.32
N GLN A 69 2.41 -5.67 -1.00
CA GLN A 69 2.24 -4.35 -0.38
C GLN A 69 3.39 -3.41 -0.73
N ARG A 70 4.64 -3.88 -0.76
CA ARG A 70 5.80 -3.09 -1.21
C ARG A 70 5.64 -2.63 -2.66
N LYS A 71 5.21 -3.51 -3.56
CA LYS A 71 4.93 -3.14 -4.97
C LYS A 71 3.79 -2.12 -5.06
N LEU A 72 2.77 -2.26 -4.23
CA LEU A 72 1.65 -1.31 -4.18
C LEU A 72 2.12 0.09 -3.71
N VAL A 73 2.95 0.17 -2.67
CA VAL A 73 3.54 1.43 -2.21
C VAL A 73 4.33 2.11 -3.33
N SER A 74 5.14 1.36 -4.09
CA SER A 74 5.87 1.91 -5.23
C SER A 74 4.94 2.49 -6.32
N LYS A 75 3.78 1.86 -6.56
CA LYS A 75 2.76 2.40 -7.48
C LYS A 75 2.12 3.67 -6.93
N ILE A 76 1.82 3.72 -5.63
CA ILE A 76 1.28 4.92 -4.98
C ILE A 76 2.28 6.08 -5.07
N GLU A 77 3.57 5.84 -4.83
CA GLU A 77 4.61 6.86 -4.99
C GLU A 77 4.73 7.34 -6.44
N SER A 78 4.58 6.45 -7.41
CA SER A 78 4.55 6.83 -8.82
C SER A 78 3.34 7.70 -9.14
N ALA A 79 2.17 7.36 -8.61
CA ALA A 79 0.96 8.17 -8.75
C ALA A 79 1.10 9.55 -8.10
N LEU A 80 1.74 9.65 -6.93
CA LEU A 80 2.03 10.93 -6.27
C LEU A 80 2.98 11.80 -7.11
N ARG A 81 3.99 11.22 -7.77
CA ARG A 81 4.83 11.97 -8.73
C ARG A 81 4.04 12.48 -9.93
N ARG A 82 3.12 11.66 -10.46
CA ARG A 82 2.20 12.07 -11.53
C ARG A 82 1.27 13.21 -11.12
N ILE A 83 0.96 13.31 -9.83
CA ILE A 83 0.19 14.42 -9.27
C ILE A 83 1.03 15.71 -9.25
N GLU A 84 2.33 15.60 -8.96
CA GLU A 84 3.26 16.73 -8.95
C GLU A 84 3.59 17.25 -10.35
N ASP A 85 3.70 16.36 -11.34
CA ASP A 85 3.97 16.72 -12.74
C ASP A 85 2.73 17.12 -13.55
N GLY A 86 1.53 16.99 -12.96
CA GLY A 86 0.25 17.35 -13.58
C GLY A 86 -0.31 16.31 -14.57
N SER A 87 0.33 15.15 -14.73
CA SER A 87 -0.10 14.06 -15.63
C SER A 87 -1.03 13.04 -14.98
N TYR A 88 -1.34 13.19 -13.69
CA TYR A 88 -2.29 12.32 -12.99
C TYR A 88 -3.68 12.47 -13.60
N GLY A 89 -4.39 11.36 -13.75
CA GLY A 89 -5.74 11.34 -14.34
C GLY A 89 -5.79 11.18 -15.87
N TYR A 90 -4.67 11.40 -16.58
CA TYR A 90 -4.58 11.21 -18.04
C TYR A 90 -4.07 9.82 -18.42
N CYS A 91 -4.49 9.32 -19.59
CA CYS A 91 -4.06 8.02 -20.07
C CYS A 91 -2.59 8.09 -20.52
N GLU A 92 -1.74 7.19 -20.03
CA GLU A 92 -0.31 7.15 -20.42
C GLU A 92 -0.11 6.81 -21.91
N GLU A 93 -1.07 6.12 -22.54
CA GLU A 93 -0.97 5.70 -23.95
C GLU A 93 -1.66 6.65 -24.93
N THR A 94 -2.75 7.32 -24.52
CA THR A 94 -3.60 8.07 -25.45
C THR A 94 -3.80 9.54 -25.08
N GLY A 95 -3.34 9.97 -23.90
CA GLY A 95 -3.52 11.34 -23.40
C GLY A 95 -4.97 11.68 -23.15
#